data_AF-A0A2G8KJR1-F1
#
_entry.id   AF-A0A2G8KJR1-F1
#
_cell.length_a   1.000
_cell.length_b   1.000
_cell.length_c   1.000
_cell.angle_alpha   90.00
_cell.angle_beta   90.00
_cell.angle_gamma   90.00
#
_symmetry.space_group_name_H-M   'P 1'
#
loop_
_entity.id
_entity.type
_entity.pdbx_description
1 polymer ?
#
loop_
_entity_poly.entity_id
_entity_poly.type
_entity_poly.pdbx_seq_one_letter_code
_entity_poly.pdbx_strand_id
1 'polypeptide(L)'
;MGFVAIITILLFRFSLSIAYRDGDVRLVNSIYYGEGRVEVFYQGSWGTICQNGWGLADAEVICRQLGFRNGAQRELNQATFGQGEGAVLLSDVRCQGNEDNLLGCDNVVDNWNSNNCDHGGDAGVRCNGELYKSVTNVNSQLDQVV
;
A
#
# COMPACT_ATOMS: atom_id res chain seq x y z
N MET A 1 0.71 40.20 38.62
CA MET A 1 1.01 40.49 37.20
C MET A 1 2.45 40.02 36.97
N GLY A 2 2.77 38.78 36.66
CA GLY A 2 2.20 37.89 35.64
C GLY A 2 3.38 37.56 34.72
N PHE A 3 4.01 36.40 34.94
CA PHE A 3 5.18 35.92 34.20
C PHE A 3 4.90 35.91 32.70
N VAL A 4 5.55 36.79 31.93
CA VAL A 4 5.69 36.62 30.48
C VAL A 4 7.13 36.19 30.23
N ALA A 5 7.40 34.94 30.59
CA ALA A 5 8.64 34.25 30.25
C ALA A 5 8.30 33.15 29.24
N ILE A 6 8.88 33.25 28.03
CA ILE A 6 9.29 32.08 27.24
C ILE A 6 8.13 31.20 26.70
N ILE A 7 7.19 31.78 25.94
CA ILE A 7 6.22 31.01 25.11
C ILE A 7 6.27 31.48 23.64
N THR A 8 7.47 31.60 23.08
CA THR A 8 7.67 31.74 21.62
C THR A 8 8.47 30.57 21.03
N ILE A 9 8.74 29.51 21.82
CA ILE A 9 9.47 28.30 21.40
C ILE A 9 8.56 27.04 21.35
N LEU A 10 7.23 27.18 21.38
CA LEU A 10 6.31 26.02 21.48
C LEU A 10 5.12 26.03 20.50
N LEU A 11 5.29 26.48 19.25
CA LEU A 11 4.30 26.23 18.18
C LEU A 11 4.90 25.77 16.83
N PHE A 12 6.16 25.36 16.77
CA PHE A 12 6.51 24.25 15.88
C PHE A 12 6.27 22.96 16.66
N ARG A 13 5.00 22.70 17.00
CA ARG A 13 4.58 21.31 17.07
C ARG A 13 4.74 20.81 15.65
N PHE A 14 5.86 20.13 15.40
CA PHE A 14 5.96 19.19 14.29
C PHE A 14 4.93 18.11 14.62
N SER A 15 3.64 18.42 14.41
CA SER A 15 2.62 17.40 14.27
C SER A 15 3.15 16.58 13.11
N LEU A 16 3.66 15.40 13.42
CA LEU A 16 3.93 14.37 12.44
C LEU A 16 2.57 13.91 11.91
N SER A 17 1.86 14.81 11.23
CA SER A 17 0.76 14.44 10.39
C SER A 17 1.41 13.58 9.33
N ILE A 18 1.14 12.28 9.37
CA ILE A 18 1.37 11.43 8.21
C ILE A 18 0.48 12.05 7.12
N ALA A 19 1.08 12.90 6.30
CA ALA A 19 0.40 13.48 5.16
C ALA A 19 0.36 12.37 4.12
N TYR A 20 -0.72 11.59 4.15
CA TYR A 20 -1.02 10.63 3.10
C TYR A 20 -1.12 11.37 1.77
N ARG A 21 -0.53 10.77 0.75
CA ARG A 21 -0.54 11.29 -0.63
C ARG A 21 -1.39 10.39 -1.48
N ASP A 22 -1.97 10.96 -2.51
CA ASP A 22 -2.68 10.18 -3.52
C ASP A 22 -1.72 9.15 -4.12
N GLY A 23 -2.17 7.90 -4.10
CA GLY A 23 -1.40 6.75 -4.58
C GLY A 23 -0.63 6.03 -3.48
N ASP A 24 -0.65 6.49 -2.22
CA ASP A 24 -0.12 5.69 -1.11
C ASP A 24 -0.88 4.35 -1.02
N VAL A 25 -0.15 3.26 -0.79
CA VAL A 25 -0.70 1.90 -0.73
C VAL A 25 -0.39 1.26 0.62
N ARG A 26 -1.33 0.45 1.12
CA ARG A 26 -1.12 -0.45 2.26
C ARG A 26 -1.70 -1.83 2.01
N LEU A 27 -1.13 -2.83 2.68
CA LEU A 27 -1.65 -4.19 2.72
C LEU A 27 -2.33 -4.45 4.05
N VAL A 28 -3.56 -4.98 4.01
CA VAL A 28 -4.41 -5.18 5.19
C VAL A 28 -4.84 -6.65 5.30
N ASN A 29 -5.13 -7.10 6.53
CA ASN A 29 -5.67 -8.43 6.83
C ASN A 29 -4.78 -9.63 6.46
N SER A 30 -3.47 -9.50 6.64
CA SER A 30 -2.59 -10.66 6.84
C SER A 30 -1.70 -10.47 8.07
N ILE A 31 -1.28 -11.60 8.65
CA ILE A 31 -0.26 -11.64 9.70
C ILE A 31 1.16 -11.71 9.11
N TYR A 32 1.28 -11.99 7.80
CA TYR A 32 2.55 -12.08 7.11
C TYR A 32 2.87 -10.76 6.41
N TYR A 33 4.13 -10.34 6.49
CA TYR A 33 4.61 -9.18 5.76
C TYR A 33 4.55 -9.43 4.24
N GLY A 34 4.16 -8.41 3.49
CA GLY A 34 4.16 -8.47 2.02
C GLY A 34 2.96 -9.20 1.43
N GLU A 35 1.91 -9.45 2.19
CA GLU A 35 0.65 -9.92 1.65
C GLU A 35 -0.55 -9.30 2.35
N GLY A 36 -1.65 -9.20 1.63
CA GLY A 36 -2.89 -8.63 2.15
C GLY A 36 -3.79 -8.08 1.05
N ARG A 37 -4.98 -7.64 1.46
CA ARG A 37 -5.86 -6.83 0.63
C ARG A 37 -5.15 -5.51 0.34
N VAL A 38 -5.20 -5.08 -0.91
CA VAL A 38 -4.62 -3.80 -1.32
C VAL A 38 -5.63 -2.69 -1.04
N GLU A 39 -5.20 -1.69 -0.29
CA GLU A 39 -5.93 -0.43 -0.14
C GLU A 39 -5.05 0.72 -0.64
N VAL A 40 -5.69 1.69 -1.28
CA VAL A 40 -5.04 2.88 -1.86
C VAL A 40 -5.64 4.14 -1.24
N PHE A 41 -4.80 5.13 -0.97
CA PHE A 41 -5.25 6.46 -0.58
C PHE A 41 -5.44 7.31 -1.82
N TYR A 42 -6.64 7.87 -1.98
CA TYR A 42 -6.95 8.75 -3.10
C TYR A 42 -8.02 9.76 -2.68
N GLN A 43 -7.79 11.04 -2.99
CA GLN A 43 -8.72 12.15 -2.71
C GLN A 43 -9.17 12.25 -1.24
N GLY A 44 -8.26 11.95 -0.30
CA GLY A 44 -8.49 12.17 1.13
C GLY A 44 -9.00 10.96 1.90
N SER A 45 -9.20 9.80 1.25
CA SER A 45 -9.67 8.58 1.90
C SER A 45 -8.93 7.32 1.42
N TRP A 46 -8.86 6.34 2.31
CA TRP A 46 -8.50 4.97 1.96
C TRP A 46 -9.71 4.23 1.37
N GLY A 47 -9.46 3.36 0.41
CA GLY A 47 -10.45 2.45 -0.14
C GLY A 47 -9.80 1.28 -0.87
N THR A 48 -10.63 0.36 -1.35
CA THR A 48 -10.17 -0.90 -1.96
C THR A 48 -10.07 -0.80 -3.48
N ILE A 49 -9.57 -1.86 -4.09
CA ILE A 49 -9.43 -2.00 -5.54
C ILE A 49 -10.25 -3.20 -5.98
N CYS A 50 -11.01 -3.06 -7.07
CA CYS A 50 -11.75 -4.16 -7.64
C CYS A 50 -10.84 -5.15 -8.41
N GLN A 51 -11.15 -6.43 -8.33
CA GLN A 51 -10.48 -7.50 -9.08
C GLN A 51 -10.63 -7.43 -10.60
N ASN A 52 -11.53 -6.59 -11.14
CA ASN A 52 -11.70 -6.46 -12.58
C ASN A 52 -10.43 -5.88 -13.20
N GLY A 53 -9.83 -6.62 -14.13
CA GLY A 53 -8.54 -6.26 -14.74
C GLY A 53 -7.31 -6.63 -13.88
N TRP A 54 -7.50 -6.98 -12.60
CA TRP A 54 -6.42 -7.24 -11.65
C TRP A 54 -5.60 -8.47 -12.04
N GLY A 55 -4.32 -8.24 -12.29
CA GLY A 55 -3.35 -9.22 -12.75
C GLY A 55 -1.99 -9.08 -12.07
N LEU A 56 -1.08 -9.98 -12.46
CA LEU A 56 0.26 -10.05 -11.88
C LEU A 56 1.07 -8.76 -12.10
N ALA A 57 0.87 -8.07 -13.22
CA ALA A 57 1.55 -6.79 -13.50
C ALA A 57 1.14 -5.68 -12.53
N ASP A 58 -0.12 -5.65 -12.10
CA ASP A 58 -0.59 -4.69 -11.09
C ASP A 58 0.01 -5.02 -9.73
N ALA A 59 0.01 -6.31 -9.39
CA ALA A 59 0.65 -6.80 -8.17
C ALA A 59 2.15 -6.46 -8.15
N GLU A 60 2.85 -6.55 -9.29
CA GLU A 60 4.26 -6.20 -9.43
C GLU A 60 4.52 -4.74 -9.08
N VAL A 61 3.70 -3.82 -9.61
CA VAL A 61 3.77 -2.39 -9.30
C VAL A 61 3.56 -2.16 -7.80
N ILE A 62 2.54 -2.77 -7.19
CA ILE A 62 2.28 -2.65 -5.75
C ILE A 62 3.47 -3.13 -4.93
N CYS A 63 3.97 -4.33 -5.21
CA CYS A 63 5.06 -4.92 -4.45
C CYS A 63 6.33 -4.08 -4.56
N ARG A 64 6.64 -3.58 -5.76
CA ARG A 64 7.79 -2.68 -5.96
C ARG A 64 7.60 -1.33 -5.26
N GLN A 65 6.39 -0.75 -5.34
CA GLN A 65 6.03 0.49 -4.65
C GLN A 65 6.19 0.37 -3.13
N LEU A 66 5.87 -0.80 -2.57
CA LEU A 66 6.06 -1.14 -1.15
C LEU A 66 7.51 -1.54 -0.80
N GLY A 67 8.41 -1.61 -1.78
CA GLY A 67 9.84 -1.85 -1.59
C GLY A 67 10.30 -3.32 -1.73
N PHE A 68 9.44 -4.23 -2.19
CA PHE A 68 9.80 -5.62 -2.47
C PHE A 68 10.54 -5.73 -3.80
N ARG A 69 11.86 -5.99 -3.74
CA ARG A 69 12.73 -6.01 -4.94
C ARG A 69 12.46 -7.14 -5.91
N ASN A 70 11.91 -8.25 -5.41
CA ASN A 70 11.60 -9.43 -6.22
C ASN A 70 10.16 -9.39 -6.74
N GLY A 71 9.46 -8.26 -6.58
CA GLY A 71 8.15 -8.06 -7.18
C GLY A 71 7.03 -8.85 -6.51
N ALA A 72 6.03 -9.20 -7.30
CA ALA A 72 4.89 -10.00 -6.89
C ALA A 72 5.13 -11.49 -7.06
N GLN A 73 4.75 -12.26 -6.05
CA GLN A 73 4.58 -13.69 -6.18
C GLN A 73 3.25 -14.01 -6.87
N ARG A 74 2.17 -13.33 -6.43
CA ARG A 74 0.80 -13.59 -6.87
C ARG A 74 -0.07 -12.35 -6.73
N GLU A 75 -0.91 -12.16 -7.72
CA GLU A 75 -2.18 -11.45 -7.61
C GLU A 75 -3.22 -12.33 -6.90
N LEU A 76 -4.07 -11.70 -6.09
CA LEU A 76 -5.13 -12.37 -5.33
C LEU A 76 -6.43 -11.60 -5.53
N ASN A 77 -7.52 -12.35 -5.69
CA ASN A 77 -8.83 -11.82 -6.06
C ASN A 77 -9.90 -12.27 -5.06
N GLN A 78 -11.15 -11.90 -5.31
CA GLN A 78 -12.33 -12.39 -4.59
C GLN A 78 -12.22 -12.24 -3.06
N ALA A 79 -11.67 -11.11 -2.60
CA ALA A 79 -11.51 -10.82 -1.19
C ALA A 79 -10.78 -11.94 -0.42
N THR A 80 -9.70 -12.51 -0.99
CA THR A 80 -8.91 -13.59 -0.35
C THR A 80 -8.47 -13.24 1.08
N PHE A 81 -8.19 -11.96 1.37
CA PHE A 81 -7.83 -11.45 2.70
C PHE A 81 -9.03 -10.84 3.45
N GLY A 82 -10.24 -11.25 3.08
CA GLY A 82 -11.49 -10.67 3.55
C GLY A 82 -11.82 -9.35 2.86
N GLN A 83 -13.09 -9.00 2.97
CA GLN A 83 -13.68 -7.79 2.42
C GLN A 83 -13.16 -6.55 3.16
N GLY A 84 -12.97 -5.46 2.41
CA GLY A 84 -12.81 -4.13 2.97
C GLY A 84 -14.15 -3.48 3.30
N GLU A 85 -14.06 -2.21 3.64
CA GLU A 85 -15.21 -1.36 3.96
C GLU A 85 -15.05 -0.02 3.23
N GLY A 86 -16.17 0.67 2.99
CA GLY A 86 -16.18 2.00 2.40
C GLY A 86 -16.19 1.96 0.87
N ALA A 87 -15.35 2.78 0.24
CA ALA A 87 -15.31 2.92 -1.21
C ALA A 87 -14.41 1.86 -1.85
N VAL A 88 -14.86 1.32 -2.98
CA VAL A 88 -13.95 0.75 -4.00
C VAL A 88 -13.50 1.94 -4.86
N LEU A 89 -12.22 2.30 -4.79
CA LEU A 89 -11.71 3.54 -5.39
C LEU A 89 -11.19 3.35 -6.81
N LEU A 90 -10.65 2.17 -7.11
CA LEU A 90 -10.07 1.84 -8.42
C LEU A 90 -10.65 0.53 -8.94
N SER A 91 -10.81 0.45 -10.26
CA SER A 91 -11.21 -0.74 -10.99
C SER A 91 -10.55 -0.75 -12.36
N ASP A 92 -10.55 -1.89 -13.06
CA ASP A 92 -9.92 -2.03 -14.38
C ASP A 92 -8.47 -1.51 -14.39
N VAL A 93 -7.73 -1.76 -13.30
CA VAL A 93 -6.30 -1.46 -13.22
C VAL A 93 -5.58 -2.37 -14.21
N ARG A 94 -4.78 -1.78 -15.09
CA ARG A 94 -4.04 -2.46 -16.16
C ARG A 94 -2.63 -1.89 -16.28
N CYS A 95 -1.80 -2.22 -15.32
CA CYS A 95 -0.39 -1.90 -15.33
C CYS A 95 0.37 -2.69 -16.41
N GLN A 96 1.45 -2.09 -16.92
CA GLN A 96 2.49 -2.74 -17.71
C GLN A 96 3.51 -3.47 -16.82
N GLY A 97 3.58 -3.10 -15.54
CA GLY A 97 4.46 -3.69 -14.52
C GLY A 97 5.70 -2.85 -14.19
N ASN A 98 5.87 -1.70 -14.83
CA ASN A 98 7.04 -0.82 -14.69
C ASN A 98 6.69 0.59 -14.20
N GLU A 99 5.43 0.85 -13.87
CA GLU A 99 4.92 2.11 -13.31
C GLU A 99 5.42 2.33 -11.88
N ASP A 100 5.85 3.56 -11.56
CA ASP A 100 6.42 3.88 -10.25
C ASP A 100 5.41 3.70 -9.10
N ASN A 101 4.12 3.84 -9.38
CA ASN A 101 3.04 3.60 -8.44
C ASN A 101 1.75 3.22 -9.18
N LEU A 102 0.78 2.71 -8.43
CA LEU A 102 -0.49 2.22 -8.94
C LEU A 102 -1.28 3.25 -9.75
N LEU A 103 -1.26 4.53 -9.37
CA LEU A 103 -2.01 5.59 -10.08
C LEU A 103 -1.39 5.95 -11.44
N GLY A 104 -0.17 5.49 -11.70
CA GLY A 104 0.47 5.61 -13.01
C GLY A 104 -0.01 4.60 -14.06
N CYS A 105 -0.71 3.55 -13.63
CA CYS A 105 -1.27 2.55 -14.52
C CYS A 105 -2.57 3.06 -15.17
N ASP A 106 -2.95 2.49 -16.31
CA ASP A 106 -4.31 2.69 -16.83
C ASP A 106 -5.30 2.12 -15.80
N ASN A 107 -6.27 2.93 -15.39
CA ASN A 107 -7.26 2.54 -14.39
C ASN A 107 -8.56 3.34 -14.56
N VAL A 108 -9.64 2.81 -14.01
CA VAL A 108 -10.90 3.55 -13.84
C VAL A 108 -11.00 3.97 -12.38
N VAL A 109 -10.91 5.27 -12.16
CA VAL A 109 -11.21 5.90 -10.88
C VAL A 109 -12.71 5.81 -10.66
N ASP A 110 -13.12 4.96 -9.72
CA ASP A 110 -14.52 4.70 -9.47
C ASP A 110 -15.04 5.72 -8.45
N ASN A 111 -15.90 6.61 -8.91
CA ASN A 111 -16.59 7.58 -8.06
C ASN A 111 -17.82 6.93 -7.41
N TRP A 112 -17.58 5.94 -6.54
CA TRP A 112 -18.55 5.27 -5.66
C TRP A 112 -19.70 4.51 -6.36
N ASN A 113 -19.95 4.71 -7.67
CA ASN A 113 -21.16 4.22 -8.34
C ASN A 113 -21.00 3.93 -9.85
N SER A 114 -19.79 3.96 -10.42
CA SER A 114 -19.62 3.82 -11.88
C SER A 114 -19.39 2.38 -12.34
N ASN A 115 -18.77 1.54 -11.50
CA ASN A 115 -18.67 0.10 -11.76
C ASN A 115 -19.22 -0.69 -10.56
N ASN A 116 -20.11 -1.66 -10.81
CA ASN A 116 -20.78 -2.52 -9.81
C ASN A 116 -19.81 -3.48 -9.06
N CYS A 117 -18.63 -3.03 -8.63
CA CYS A 117 -17.76 -3.82 -7.78
C CYS A 117 -18.22 -3.71 -6.34
N ASP A 118 -18.62 -4.83 -5.77
CA ASP A 118 -18.75 -4.97 -4.33
C ASP A 118 -17.42 -5.38 -3.69
N HIS A 119 -17.36 -5.35 -2.36
CA HIS A 119 -16.17 -5.80 -1.63
C HIS A 119 -15.92 -7.31 -1.75
N GLY A 120 -16.87 -8.09 -2.27
CA GLY A 120 -16.63 -9.50 -2.60
C GLY A 120 -15.59 -9.67 -3.69
N GLY A 121 -15.33 -8.61 -4.47
CA GLY A 121 -14.29 -8.54 -5.49
C GLY A 121 -13.01 -7.79 -5.08
N ASP A 122 -12.76 -7.54 -3.79
CA ASP A 122 -11.56 -6.80 -3.39
C ASP A 122 -10.26 -7.54 -3.76
N ALA A 123 -9.32 -6.78 -4.34
CA ALA A 123 -8.03 -7.28 -4.79
C ALA A 123 -6.99 -7.33 -3.65
N GLY A 124 -6.05 -8.26 -3.79
CA GLY A 124 -4.94 -8.50 -2.89
C GLY A 124 -3.67 -8.87 -3.63
N VAL A 125 -2.57 -8.90 -2.89
CA VAL A 125 -1.27 -9.34 -3.42
C VAL A 125 -0.54 -10.23 -2.42
N ARG A 126 0.41 -10.99 -2.94
CA ARG A 126 1.52 -11.54 -2.20
C ARG A 126 2.81 -11.18 -2.91
N CYS A 127 3.73 -10.54 -2.21
CA CYS A 127 5.02 -10.10 -2.71
C CYS A 127 6.10 -11.15 -2.48
N ASN A 128 7.12 -11.14 -3.33
CA ASN A 128 8.31 -11.97 -3.15
C ASN A 128 9.32 -11.26 -2.22
N GLY A 129 9.77 -11.98 -1.20
CA GLY A 129 10.98 -11.66 -0.44
C GLY A 129 10.76 -10.95 0.91
N GLU A 130 11.86 -10.83 1.65
CA GLU A 130 11.95 -10.03 2.88
C GLU A 130 12.08 -8.54 2.50
N LEU A 131 11.33 -7.66 3.17
CA LEU A 131 11.57 -6.20 3.14
C LEU A 131 13.05 -5.93 3.42
N TYR A 132 13.63 -4.84 2.90
CA TYR A 132 15.04 -4.50 3.14
C TYR A 132 15.45 -4.83 4.59
N LYS A 133 16.34 -5.82 4.77
CA LYS A 133 17.09 -5.93 6.02
C LYS A 133 17.74 -4.57 6.18
N SER A 134 17.32 -3.83 7.21
CA SER A 134 18.17 -2.78 7.75
C SER A 134 19.52 -3.43 7.95
N VAL A 135 20.52 -3.01 7.17
CA VAL A 135 21.91 -3.34 7.40
C VAL A 135 22.28 -2.63 8.69
N THR A 136 21.84 -3.16 9.83
CA THR A 136 22.52 -2.95 11.09
C THR A 136 23.80 -3.74 10.94
N ASN A 137 24.91 -3.03 10.73
CA ASN A 137 26.24 -3.53 11.04
C ASN A 137 26.24 -4.01 12.50
N VAL A 138 25.82 -5.24 12.74
CA VAL A 138 26.31 -6.04 13.84
C VAL A 138 27.46 -6.82 13.26
N ASN A 139 28.67 -6.45 13.67
CA ASN A 139 29.83 -7.34 13.58
C ASN A 139 29.45 -8.68 14.23
N SER A 140 29.03 -9.64 13.43
CA SER A 140 28.93 -11.04 13.84
C SER A 140 29.72 -11.85 12.82
N GLN A 141 31.01 -11.99 13.11
CA GLN A 141 31.74 -13.18 12.69
C GLN A 141 30.96 -14.41 13.18
N LEU A 142 30.92 -15.46 12.34
CA LEU A 142 30.27 -16.78 12.54
C LEU A 142 28.76 -16.70 12.21
N ASP A 143 28.24 -17.33 11.15
CA ASP A 143 28.39 -18.74 10.81
C ASP A 143 28.40 -19.00 9.29
N GLN A 144 29.47 -19.67 8.83
CA GLN A 144 29.43 -20.55 7.65
C GLN A 144 29.06 -21.96 8.13
N VAL A 145 27.87 -22.46 7.73
CA VAL A 145 27.48 -23.88 7.68
C VAL A 145 26.32 -23.90 6.67
N VAL A 146 26.35 -24.50 5.48
CA VAL A 146 26.94 -25.75 4.94
C VAL A 146 27.66 -25.47 3.62
#